data_AF-A0A6L6QFZ3-F1
#
_entry.id   AF-A0A6L6QFZ3-F1
#
_cell.length_a   1.000
_cell.length_b   1.000
_cell.length_c   1.000
_cell.angle_alpha   90.00
_cell.angle_beta   90.00
_cell.angle_gamma   90.00
#
_symmetry.space_group_name_H-M   'P 1'
#
loop_
_entity.id
_entity.type
_entity.pdbx_description
1 polymer ?
#
loop_
_entity_poly.entity_id
_entity_poly.type
_entity_poly.pdbx_seq_one_letter_code
_entity_poly.pdbx_strand_id
1 'polypeptide(L)' 'MAFHNAFKYRGYTLDCEPVRWSDDCFIAQVVISREAGEALDEYPFPNLCIRHSAPSAAQFAKDWGRQWVDARKSRQ' A
#
# COMPACT_ATOMS: atom_id res chain seq x y z
N MET A 1 10.20 14.14 -1.90
CA MET A 1 9.04 14.25 -1.00
C MET A 1 8.41 12.88 -0.93
N ALA A 2 8.52 12.19 0.19
CA ALA A 2 7.84 10.91 0.40
C ALA A 2 6.34 11.22 0.51
N PHE A 3 5.53 10.68 -0.41
CA PHE A 3 4.08 10.71 -0.26
C PHE A 3 3.72 9.68 0.81
N HIS A 4 3.82 10.09 2.07
CA HIS A 4 3.52 9.23 3.20
C HIS A 4 1.99 9.08 3.29
N ASN A 5 1.47 8.04 2.65
CA ASN A 5 0.05 7.79 2.50
C ASN A 5 -0.42 6.69 3.46
N ALA A 6 0.21 6.63 4.63
CA ALA A 6 -0.12 5.71 5.70
C ALA A 6 -1.48 6.02 6.33
N PHE A 7 -2.30 4.98 6.53
CA PHE A 7 -3.56 5.10 7.24
C PHE A 7 -3.83 3.87 8.11
N LYS A 8 -4.56 4.08 9.21
CA LYS A 8 -4.98 2.99 10.11
C LYS A 8 -6.32 2.43 9.65
N TYR A 9 -6.41 1.10 9.60
CA TYR A 9 -7.62 0.38 9.22
C TYR A 9 -7.79 -0.91 10.04
N ARG A 10 -8.87 -1.00 10.81
CA ARG A 10 -9.24 -2.18 11.64
C ARG A 10 -8.11 -2.74 12.54
N GLY A 11 -7.27 -1.86 13.11
CA GLY A 11 -6.15 -2.23 13.99
C GLY A 11 -4.83 -2.56 13.25
N TYR A 12 -4.78 -2.32 11.94
CA TYR A 12 -3.57 -2.40 11.13
C TYR A 12 -3.21 -1.01 10.62
N THR A 13 -1.92 -0.75 10.47
CA THR A 13 -1.38 0.41 9.77
C THR A 13 -1.02 -0.03 8.36
N LEU A 14 -1.62 0.61 7.35
CA LEU A 14 -1.35 0.37 5.94
C LEU A 14 -0.57 1.57 5.41
N ASP A 15 0.72 1.40 5.16
CA ASP A 15 1.53 2.36 4.42
C ASP A 15 1.35 2.12 2.93
N CYS A 16 1.08 3.18 2.18
CA CYS A 16 0.72 3.10 0.77
C CYS A 16 1.59 4.07 -0.01
N GLU A 17 2.76 3.62 -0.43
CA GLU A 17 3.77 4.47 -1.03
C GLU A 17 3.85 4.23 -2.55
N PRO A 18 3.78 5.29 -3.38
CA PRO A 18 4.10 5.19 -4.79
C PRO A 18 5.62 5.16 -4.95
N VAL A 19 6.17 4.04 -5.38
CA VAL A 19 7.60 3.89 -5.63
C VAL A 19 7.87 4.22 -7.09
N ARG A 20 8.78 5.17 -7.36
CA ARG A 20 9.18 5.50 -8.73
C ARG A 20 10.05 4.36 -9.27
N TRP A 21 9.52 3.63 -10.25
CA TRP A 21 10.20 2.50 -10.88
C TRP A 21 11.04 2.92 -12.09
N SER A 22 10.53 3.89 -12.86
CA SER A 22 11.24 4.46 -14.01
C SER A 22 10.91 5.95 -14.15
N ASP A 23 11.50 6.64 -15.13
CA ASP A 23 11.37 8.09 -15.28
C ASP A 23 9.89 8.53 -15.32
N ASP A 24 9.06 7.65 -15.87
CA ASP A 24 7.66 7.91 -16.16
C ASP A 24 6.68 6.96 -15.45
N CYS A 25 7.20 6.02 -14.65
CA CYS A 25 6.42 4.93 -14.07
C CYS A 25 6.52 4.90 -12.56
N PHE A 26 5.36 4.85 -11.90
CA PHE A 26 5.24 4.62 -10.46
C PHE A 26 4.57 3.26 -10.23
N ILE A 27 5.14 2.45 -9.35
CA ILE A 27 4.52 1.22 -8.87
C ILE A 27 3.86 1.50 -7.51
N ALA A 28 2.78 0.76 -7.25
CA ALA A 28 2.16 0.76 -5.93
C ALA A 28 2.96 -0.14 -4.98
N GLN A 29 3.21 0.32 -3.76
CA GLN A 29 3.73 -0.50 -2.67
C GLN A 29 2.81 -0.36 -1.46
N VAL A 30 2.50 -1.49 -0.83
CA VAL A 30 1.72 -1.52 0.41
C VAL A 30 2.56 -2.18 1.50
N VAL A 31 2.85 -1.45 2.57
CA VAL A 31 3.45 -2.02 3.78
C VAL A 31 2.35 -2.17 4.81
N ILE A 32 2.16 -3.38 5.32
CA ILE A 32 1.15 -3.67 6.32
C ILE A 32 1.85 -3.92 7.64
N SER A 33 1.51 -3.11 8.63
CA SER A 33 2.06 -3.21 9.99
C SER A 33 0.92 -3.36 10.99
N ARG A 34 1.17 -4.05 12.10
CA ARG A 34 0.25 -4.04 13.24
C ARG A 34 0.31 -2.68 13.92
N GLU A 35 -0.75 -2.31 14.62
CA GLU A 35 -0.77 -1.11 15.46
C GLU A 35 0.37 -1.09 16.51
N ALA A 36 0.84 -2.27 16.94
CA ALA A 36 1.99 -2.42 17.83
C ALA A 36 3.36 -2.06 17.20
N GLY A 37 3.40 -1.71 15.90
CA GLY A 37 4.62 -1.27 15.20
C GLY A 37 5.39 -2.39 14.50
N GLU A 38 4.99 -3.65 14.61
CA GLU A 38 5.58 -4.75 13.83
C GLU A 38 5.05 -4.73 12.39
N ALA A 39 5.97 -4.54 11.43
CA ALA A 39 5.69 -4.79 10.02
C ALA A 39 5.37 -6.28 9.83
N LEU A 40 4.17 -6.56 9.34
CA LEU A 40 3.72 -7.92 9.06
C LEU A 40 4.19 -8.38 7.70
N ASP A 41 3.94 -7.56 6.69
CA ASP A 41 4.10 -7.94 5.30
C ASP A 41 4.32 -6.67 4.46
N GLU A 42 5.20 -6.78 3.46
CA GLU A 42 5.38 -5.77 2.42
C GLU A 42 4.97 -6.37 1.07
N TYR A 43 4.10 -5.67 0.35
CA TYR A 43 3.62 -6.06 -0.97
C TYR A 43 3.95 -4.97 -2.00
N PRO A 44 5.08 -5.11 -2.72
CA PRO A 44 5.32 -4.31 -3.91
C PRO A 44 4.52 -4.88 -5.08
N PHE A 45 3.95 -4.00 -5.91
CA PHE A 45 3.24 -4.37 -7.14
C PHE A 45 4.08 -4.00 -8.38
N PRO A 46 5.17 -4.72 -8.68
CA PRO A 46 6.05 -4.40 -9.80
C PRO A 46 5.35 -4.53 -11.15
N ASN A 47 4.31 -5.36 -11.24
CA ASN A 47 3.50 -5.53 -12.45
C ASN A 47 2.51 -4.38 -12.67
N LEU A 48 2.27 -3.54 -11.66
CA LEU A 48 1.32 -2.43 -11.73
C LEU A 48 2.09 -1.13 -11.97
N CYS A 49 2.54 -0.94 -13.22
CA CYS A 49 3.16 0.31 -13.64
C CYS A 49 2.09 1.36 -13.97
N ILE A 50 1.97 2.36 -13.11
CA ILE A 50 1.07 3.49 -13.32
C ILE A 50 1.89 4.66 -13.84
N ARG A 51 1.69 4.99 -15.13
CA ARG A 51 2.39 6.10 -15.77
C ARG A 51 1.91 7.45 -15.27
N HIS A 52 2.86 8.36 -15.03
CA HIS A 52 2.65 9.76 -14.65
C HIS A 52 1.71 10.03 -13.45
N SER A 53 1.28 9.02 -12.68
CA SER A 53 0.28 9.22 -11.63
C SER A 53 0.61 8.47 -10.33
N ALA A 54 1.51 9.08 -9.54
CA ALA A 54 1.73 8.72 -8.14
C ALA A 54 0.44 8.66 -7.29
N PRO A 55 -0.53 9.60 -7.40
CA PRO A 55 -1.76 9.50 -6.60
C PRO A 55 -2.63 8.31 -6.99
N SER A 56 -2.67 7.92 -8.26
CA SER A 56 -3.39 6.71 -8.69
C SER A 56 -2.74 5.43 -8.14
N ALA A 57 -1.41 5.36 -8.11
CA ALA A 57 -0.68 4.23 -7.50
C ALA A 57 -0.95 4.11 -6.01
N ALA A 58 -0.93 5.24 -5.29
CA ALA A 58 -1.24 5.23 -3.87
C ALA A 58 -2.73 4.89 -3.60
N GLN A 59 -3.66 5.30 -4.47
CA GLN A 59 -5.08 4.93 -4.32
C GLN A 59 -5.30 3.43 -4.53
N PHE A 60 -4.63 2.82 -5.52
CA PHE A 60 -4.67 1.36 -5.72
C PHE A 60 -4.12 0.61 -4.50
N ALA A 61 -2.96 1.05 -3.98
CA ALA A 61 -2.37 0.52 -2.76
C ALA A 61 -3.35 0.55 -1.58
N LYS A 62 -4.06 1.67 -1.39
CA LYS A 62 -5.08 1.82 -0.34
C LYS A 62 -6.25 0.85 -0.50
N ASP A 63 -6.78 0.71 -1.71
CA ASP A 63 -7.91 -0.18 -2.00
C ASP A 63 -7.54 -1.65 -1.77
N TRP A 64 -6.36 -2.06 -2.26
CA TRP A 64 -5.85 -3.41 -2.05
C TRP A 64 -5.57 -3.70 -0.58
N GLY A 65 -4.94 -2.77 0.15
CA GLY A 65 -4.66 -2.91 1.58
C GLY A 65 -5.94 -3.11 2.41
N ARG A 66 -7.03 -2.40 2.06
CA ARG A 66 -8.35 -2.61 2.69
C ARG A 66 -8.89 -4.01 2.45
N GLN A 67 -8.84 -4.50 1.21
CA GLN A 67 -9.32 -5.84 0.86
C GLN A 67 -8.51 -6.92 1.57
N TRP A 68 -7.20 -6.77 1.69
CA TRP A 68 -6.35 -7.70 2.41
C TRP A 68 -6.73 -7.79 3.90
N VAL A 69 -6.97 -6.65 4.55
CA VAL A 69 -7.37 -6.62 5.97
C VAL A 69 -8.75 -7.24 6.16
N ASP A 70 -9.68 -6.95 5.25
CA ASP A 70 -11.02 -7.53 5.28
C ASP A 70 -10.98 -9.06 5.13
N ALA A 71 -10.20 -9.58 4.17
CA ALA A 71 -9.99 -11.01 3.96
C ALA A 71 -9.31 -11.73 5.14
N ARG A 72 -8.43 -11.04 5.90
CA ARG A 72 -7.85 -11.59 7.14
C ARG A 72 -8.84 -11.59 8.29
N LYS A 73 -9.73 -10.59 8.37
CA LYS A 73 -10.78 -10.53 9.41
C LYS A 73 -11.91 -11.54 9.16
N SER A 74 -12.23 -11.87 7.90
CA SER A 74 -13.25 -12.87 7.59
C SER A 74 -12.86 -14.31 7.91
N ARG A 75 -11.58 -14.56 8.24
CA ARG A 75 -11.04 -15.88 8.60
C ARG A 75 -10.89 -16.10 10.12
N GLN A 76 -11.23 -15.11 10.95
CA GLN A 76 -11.26 -15.22 12.41
C GLN A 76 -12.69 -15.38 12.90
#